data_AF-A0AAW7QLJ4-F1
#
_entry.id   AF-A0AAW7QLJ4-F1
#
_cell.length_a   1.000
_cell.length_b   1.000
_cell.length_c   1.000
_cell.angle_alpha   90.00
_cell.angle_beta   90.00
_cell.angle_gamma   90.00
#
_symmetry.space_group_name_H-M   'P 1'
#
loop_
_entity.id
_entity.type
_entity.pdbx_description
1 polymer ?
#
loop_
_entity_poly.entity_id
_entity_poly.type
_entity_poly.pdbx_seq_one_letter_code
_entity_poly.pdbx_strand_id
1 'polypeptide(L)'
;MKQPSLVGPAILIVLLITLPIASVGDLIYEKIGWQSIWLIGASVIVGLETVALRMRMAAGLHEAAGGALRYLAAEIFGLVVLARMVATLGFGVDGITVMQAWIVDPLASLDVPFFLCLLTLTTVALLSRSGIAAIAVLVPNPPQKAPLYTLDALFYDSNARLRRWNAVQFIGNGVAWGGLFMIIMQNLRNHEGVLASGWMALYLIGGLSLLALAQQRAQIADWQSDGSAVAPDVVVRWRLLSIAIIGLIVLLALLMPVRIWIPISGEWRDVIYAILGIILLINLFFSTCFISLMSLIILLPLLLYFLLTWLLNTSSKTEPLFPPEPVAIAHAARESQFWPGLIFWLCIALLALLAFWQILRRQTWVKHVLKRIIAGVLAWWSVARQRRFWRKLLLRPQRGNGAIRLARRRRTKVPLVDTVNACYHAALRHAAARGYPRRPSQTPAEYATYALTRLPDGVTELQVLTDTYQRVVYAGKSIDRKEQRLLRQVLRRFRQKV
;
A
#
# COMPACT_ATOMS: atom_id res chain seq x y z
N MET A 1 -22.04 10.99 -9.44
CA MET A 1 -21.66 9.66 -9.99
C MET A 1 -20.76 8.96 -8.98
N LYS A 2 -21.05 7.70 -8.63
CA LYS A 2 -20.14 6.90 -7.78
C LYS A 2 -18.93 6.53 -8.63
N GLN A 3 -17.73 6.85 -8.18
CA GLN A 3 -16.52 6.42 -8.88
C GLN A 3 -16.48 4.89 -8.94
N PRO A 4 -16.22 4.29 -10.11
CA PRO A 4 -16.14 2.84 -10.23
C PRO A 4 -15.01 2.33 -9.33
N SER A 5 -15.29 1.29 -8.55
CA SER A 5 -14.29 0.71 -7.64
C SER A 5 -13.10 0.17 -8.44
N LEU A 6 -11.89 0.62 -8.10
CA LEU A 6 -10.63 0.09 -8.64
C LEU A 6 -10.25 -1.26 -8.01
N VAL A 7 -10.93 -1.67 -6.94
CA VAL A 7 -10.59 -2.84 -6.13
C VAL A 7 -10.65 -4.14 -6.93
N GLY A 8 -11.75 -4.39 -7.66
CA GLY A 8 -11.93 -5.64 -8.42
C GLY A 8 -10.82 -5.90 -9.45
N PRO A 9 -10.54 -4.96 -10.37
CA PRO A 9 -9.46 -5.14 -11.34
C PRO A 9 -8.07 -5.23 -10.71
N ALA A 10 -7.86 -4.56 -9.57
CA ALA A 10 -6.57 -4.62 -8.89
C ALA A 10 -6.32 -5.99 -8.25
N ILE A 11 -7.34 -6.59 -7.62
CA ILE A 11 -7.26 -7.99 -7.13
C ILE A 11 -6.94 -8.92 -8.30
N LEU A 12 -7.59 -8.70 -9.45
CA LEU A 12 -7.42 -9.54 -10.62
C LEU A 12 -5.99 -9.45 -11.21
N ILE A 13 -5.39 -8.25 -11.25
CA ILE A 13 -3.97 -8.07 -11.60
C ILE A 13 -3.08 -8.88 -10.65
N VAL A 14 -3.28 -8.73 -9.34
CA VAL A 14 -2.45 -9.42 -8.34
C VAL A 14 -2.54 -10.93 -8.54
N LEU A 15 -3.75 -11.47 -8.70
CA LEU A 15 -3.96 -12.89 -8.97
C LEU A 15 -3.24 -13.34 -10.25
N LEU A 16 -3.38 -12.60 -11.35
CA LEU A 16 -2.72 -12.94 -12.62
C LEU A 16 -1.20 -12.91 -12.53
N ILE A 17 -0.60 -12.03 -11.74
CA ILE A 17 0.86 -12.02 -11.54
C ILE A 17 1.29 -13.22 -10.67
N THR A 18 0.49 -13.60 -9.66
CA THR A 18 0.84 -14.67 -8.72
C THR A 18 0.72 -16.08 -9.29
N LEU A 19 -0.16 -16.29 -10.28
CA LEU A 19 -0.39 -17.60 -10.89
C LEU A 19 0.86 -18.16 -11.61
N PRO A 20 1.55 -17.40 -12.49
CA PRO A 20 2.86 -17.77 -13.04
C PRO A 20 3.90 -18.14 -11.99
N ILE A 21 3.91 -17.42 -10.86
CA ILE A 21 4.87 -17.63 -9.78
C ILE A 21 4.60 -18.95 -9.06
N ALA A 22 3.33 -19.31 -8.88
CA ALA A 22 2.96 -20.61 -8.32
C ALA A 22 3.53 -21.76 -9.17
N SER A 23 3.40 -21.66 -10.50
CA SER A 23 3.94 -22.67 -11.43
C SER A 23 5.47 -22.81 -11.35
N VAL A 24 6.19 -21.69 -11.19
CA VAL A 24 7.65 -21.70 -10.97
C VAL A 24 8.00 -22.29 -9.61
N GLY A 25 7.24 -21.95 -8.57
CA GLY A 25 7.46 -22.45 -7.22
C GLY A 25 7.35 -23.97 -7.12
N ASP A 26 6.41 -24.58 -7.85
CA ASP A 26 6.29 -26.05 -7.90
C ASP A 26 7.52 -26.72 -8.52
N LEU A 27 8.11 -26.13 -9.58
CA LEU A 27 9.35 -26.62 -10.18
C LEU A 27 10.54 -26.53 -9.21
N ILE A 28 10.59 -25.48 -8.39
CA ILE A 28 11.62 -25.31 -7.36
C ILE A 28 11.44 -26.35 -6.25
N TYR A 29 10.19 -26.61 -5.84
CA TYR A 29 9.88 -27.62 -4.82
C TYR A 29 10.40 -29.01 -5.22
N GLU A 30 10.20 -29.43 -6.47
CA GLU A 30 10.68 -30.72 -6.96
C GLU A 30 12.21 -30.87 -6.91
N LYS A 31 12.96 -29.77 -6.99
CA LYS A 31 14.44 -29.79 -7.01
C LYS A 31 15.09 -29.60 -5.65
N ILE A 32 14.52 -28.75 -4.80
CA ILE A 32 15.15 -28.25 -3.57
C ILE A 32 14.33 -28.62 -2.33
N GLY A 33 13.11 -29.16 -2.49
CA GLY A 33 12.19 -29.44 -1.38
C GLY A 33 11.56 -28.19 -0.76
N TRP A 34 11.74 -27.03 -1.40
CA TRP A 34 11.32 -25.73 -0.87
C TRP A 34 9.85 -25.43 -1.17
N GLN A 35 9.05 -25.20 -0.13
CA GLN A 35 7.60 -25.03 -0.23
C GLN A 35 7.20 -23.66 -0.82
N SER A 36 6.64 -23.69 -2.02
CA SER A 36 6.21 -22.51 -2.79
C SER A 36 5.03 -21.74 -2.20
N ILE A 37 4.24 -22.37 -1.31
CA ILE A 37 3.01 -21.78 -0.76
C ILE A 37 3.25 -20.45 -0.03
N TRP A 38 4.39 -20.34 0.65
CA TRP A 38 4.79 -19.12 1.35
C TRP A 38 5.10 -17.97 0.39
N LEU A 39 5.68 -18.29 -0.77
CA LEU A 39 5.95 -17.32 -1.83
C LEU A 39 4.67 -16.78 -2.43
N ILE A 40 3.73 -17.68 -2.77
CA ILE A 40 2.44 -17.30 -3.33
C ILE A 40 1.69 -16.37 -2.36
N GLY A 41 1.62 -16.74 -1.08
CA GLY A 41 0.99 -15.92 -0.04
C GLY A 41 1.65 -14.54 0.10
N ALA A 42 2.99 -14.49 0.12
CA ALA A 42 3.72 -13.24 0.20
C ALA A 42 3.55 -12.37 -1.07
N SER A 43 3.54 -12.96 -2.26
CA SER A 43 3.29 -12.26 -3.51
C SER A 43 1.89 -11.63 -3.54
N VAL A 44 0.86 -12.34 -3.05
CA VAL A 44 -0.49 -11.76 -2.91
C VAL A 44 -0.47 -10.57 -1.95
N ILE A 45 0.17 -10.70 -0.78
CA ILE A 45 0.27 -9.63 0.21
C ILE A 45 0.98 -8.40 -0.39
N VAL A 46 2.12 -8.60 -1.06
CA VAL A 46 2.87 -7.52 -1.71
C VAL A 46 2.06 -6.87 -2.82
N GLY A 47 1.40 -7.65 -3.66
CA GLY A 47 0.54 -7.13 -4.73
C GLY A 47 -0.61 -6.28 -4.17
N LEU A 48 -1.29 -6.75 -3.13
CA LEU A 48 -2.38 -6.00 -2.50
C LEU A 48 -1.89 -4.72 -1.80
N GLU A 49 -0.75 -4.79 -1.11
CA GLU A 49 -0.17 -3.64 -0.43
C GLU A 49 0.26 -2.58 -1.46
N THR A 50 0.99 -2.95 -2.52
CA THR A 50 1.38 -2.02 -3.59
C THR A 50 0.19 -1.34 -4.26
N VAL A 51 -0.89 -2.09 -4.51
CA VAL A 51 -2.16 -1.55 -5.00
C VAL A 51 -2.76 -0.55 -4.00
N ALA A 52 -2.90 -0.94 -2.73
CA ALA A 52 -3.51 -0.12 -1.70
C ALA A 52 -2.75 1.20 -1.50
N LEU A 53 -1.42 1.13 -1.56
CA LEU A 53 -0.54 2.28 -1.46
C LEU A 53 -0.69 3.22 -2.63
N ARG A 54 -0.74 2.70 -3.85
CA ARG A 54 -0.97 3.53 -5.02
C ARG A 54 -2.34 4.21 -4.99
N MET A 55 -3.38 3.52 -4.54
CA MET A 55 -4.70 4.14 -4.32
C MET A 55 -4.64 5.26 -3.27
N ARG A 56 -3.88 5.08 -2.18
CA ARG A 56 -3.66 6.13 -1.17
C ARG A 56 -2.85 7.31 -1.70
N MET A 57 -1.87 7.08 -2.57
CA MET A 57 -1.11 8.15 -3.23
C MET A 57 -2.01 8.94 -4.19
N ALA A 58 -2.82 8.24 -5.00
CA ALA A 58 -3.78 8.87 -5.92
C ALA A 58 -4.86 9.70 -5.20
N ALA A 59 -5.18 9.36 -3.95
CA ALA A 59 -6.09 10.14 -3.10
C ALA A 59 -5.48 11.44 -2.52
N GLY A 60 -4.27 11.84 -2.94
CA GLY A 60 -3.63 13.09 -2.51
C GLY A 60 -3.09 13.09 -1.08
N LEU A 61 -3.09 11.94 -0.38
CA LEU A 61 -2.66 11.86 1.02
C LEU A 61 -1.14 12.01 1.23
N HIS A 62 -0.33 12.11 0.16
CA HIS A 62 1.13 11.95 0.24
C HIS A 62 1.97 12.93 -0.61
N GLU A 63 1.40 14.06 -1.09
CA GLU A 63 2.10 15.02 -1.97
C GLU A 63 3.19 15.89 -1.30
N ALA A 64 3.54 15.68 -0.03
CA ALA A 64 4.64 16.45 0.58
C ALA A 64 6.00 16.03 -0.02
N ALA A 65 6.70 17.00 -0.62
CA ALA A 65 8.03 16.85 -1.22
C ALA A 65 9.00 16.10 -0.27
N GLY A 66 9.52 14.96 -0.73
CA GLY A 66 10.36 14.04 0.07
C GLY A 66 9.63 12.83 0.68
N GLY A 67 8.31 12.73 0.53
CA GLY A 67 7.51 11.58 0.97
C GLY A 67 7.77 10.30 0.16
N ALA A 68 7.97 10.42 -1.16
CA ALA A 68 8.10 9.28 -2.07
C ALA A 68 9.35 8.42 -1.80
N LEU A 69 10.52 9.05 -1.58
CA LEU A 69 11.78 8.32 -1.39
C LEU A 69 11.80 7.56 -0.05
N ARG A 70 11.27 8.17 1.01
CA ARG A 70 11.11 7.52 2.32
C ARG A 70 10.12 6.37 2.27
N TYR A 71 9.08 6.52 1.46
CA TYR A 71 8.09 5.47 1.25
C TYR A 71 8.71 4.27 0.52
N LEU A 72 9.45 4.54 -0.55
CA LEU A 72 10.14 3.53 -1.34
C LEU A 72 11.20 2.80 -0.50
N ALA A 73 11.91 3.49 0.38
CA ALA A 73 12.84 2.85 1.33
C ALA A 73 12.12 1.89 2.29
N ALA A 74 10.97 2.30 2.85
CA ALA A 74 10.17 1.43 3.71
C ALA A 74 9.59 0.22 2.95
N GLU A 75 9.17 0.42 1.70
CA GLU A 75 8.67 -0.63 0.81
C GLU A 75 9.77 -1.65 0.49
N ILE A 76 10.96 -1.19 0.10
CA ILE A 76 12.14 -2.06 -0.15
C ILE A 76 12.52 -2.83 1.12
N PHE A 77 12.57 -2.16 2.26
CA PHE A 77 12.90 -2.81 3.53
C PHE A 77 11.87 -3.89 3.89
N GLY A 78 10.57 -3.59 3.74
CA GLY A 78 9.50 -4.56 3.95
C GLY A 78 9.62 -5.77 3.01
N LEU A 79 9.98 -5.54 1.74
CA LEU A 79 10.22 -6.62 0.77
C LEU A 79 11.42 -7.49 1.16
N VAL A 80 12.53 -6.90 1.62
CA VAL A 80 13.72 -7.64 2.07
C VAL A 80 13.39 -8.52 3.27
N VAL A 81 12.71 -7.97 4.28
CA VAL A 81 12.30 -8.74 5.47
C VAL A 81 11.35 -9.86 5.07
N LEU A 82 10.33 -9.56 4.27
CA LEU A 82 9.36 -10.57 3.82
C LEU A 82 10.02 -11.65 2.98
N ALA A 83 10.95 -11.30 2.09
CA ALA A 83 11.71 -12.26 1.30
C ALA A 83 12.50 -13.22 2.17
N ARG A 84 13.18 -12.72 3.23
CA ARG A 84 13.89 -13.60 4.17
C ARG A 84 12.95 -14.50 4.97
N MET A 85 11.81 -13.98 5.42
CA MET A 85 10.80 -14.78 6.12
C MET A 85 10.26 -15.89 5.22
N VAL A 86 9.96 -15.60 3.96
CA VAL A 86 9.46 -16.58 2.99
C VAL A 86 10.52 -17.62 2.65
N ALA A 87 11.76 -17.18 2.39
CA ALA A 87 12.87 -18.07 2.08
C ALA A 87 13.09 -19.11 3.19
N THR A 88 12.96 -18.70 4.45
CA THR A 88 13.12 -19.59 5.61
C THR A 88 11.93 -20.45 5.91
N LEU A 89 10.72 -19.89 5.87
CA LEU A 89 9.49 -20.67 6.08
C LEU A 89 9.31 -21.75 5.01
N GLY A 90 9.81 -21.52 3.79
CA GLY A 90 9.74 -22.52 2.72
C GLY A 90 10.54 -23.81 2.98
N PHE A 91 11.51 -23.80 3.90
CA PHE A 91 12.20 -25.02 4.37
C PHE A 91 11.54 -25.67 5.59
N GLY A 92 10.44 -25.11 6.12
CA GLY A 92 9.75 -25.65 7.28
C GLY A 92 10.64 -25.70 8.53
N VAL A 93 10.71 -26.86 9.18
CA VAL A 93 11.49 -27.05 10.42
C VAL A 93 13.00 -26.92 10.16
N ASP A 94 13.47 -27.34 8.99
CA ASP A 94 14.89 -27.22 8.60
C ASP A 94 15.30 -25.75 8.40
N GLY A 95 14.35 -24.85 8.15
CA GLY A 95 14.63 -23.41 8.15
C GLY A 95 15.18 -22.91 9.49
N ILE A 96 14.76 -23.50 10.61
CA ILE A 96 15.20 -23.11 11.96
C ILE A 96 16.63 -23.55 12.22
N THR A 97 17.05 -24.71 11.70
CA THR A 97 18.43 -25.18 11.85
C THR A 97 19.38 -24.31 11.01
N VAL A 98 18.96 -23.90 9.82
CA VAL A 98 19.69 -22.94 8.98
C VAL A 98 19.82 -21.56 9.64
N MET A 99 18.81 -21.12 10.41
CA MET A 99 18.90 -19.86 11.18
C MET A 99 20.01 -19.86 12.22
N GLN A 100 20.32 -21.01 12.83
CA GLN A 100 21.41 -21.11 13.81
C GLN A 100 22.76 -20.82 13.16
N ALA A 101 22.95 -21.22 11.90
CA ALA A 101 24.17 -20.95 11.15
C ALA A 101 24.41 -19.45 10.93
N TRP A 102 23.35 -18.63 10.83
CA TRP A 102 23.51 -17.18 10.61
C TRP A 102 24.07 -16.42 11.80
N ILE A 103 23.98 -17.01 13.00
CA ILE A 103 24.55 -16.42 14.20
C ILE A 103 26.08 -16.50 14.14
N VAL A 104 26.60 -17.58 13.53
CA VAL A 104 28.03 -17.81 13.35
C VAL A 104 28.53 -17.13 12.08
N ASP A 105 27.76 -17.20 10.98
CA ASP A 105 28.09 -16.56 9.71
C ASP A 105 26.89 -15.72 9.21
N PRO A 106 26.87 -14.40 9.43
CA PRO A 106 25.76 -13.55 9.01
C PRO A 106 25.59 -13.50 7.48
N LEU A 107 26.64 -13.76 6.70
CA LEU A 107 26.55 -13.79 5.24
C LEU A 107 25.82 -15.04 4.74
N ALA A 108 25.76 -16.11 5.52
CA ALA A 108 24.95 -17.29 5.22
C ALA A 108 23.43 -16.98 5.16
N SER A 109 23.00 -15.83 5.68
CA SER A 109 21.62 -15.35 5.50
C SER A 109 21.30 -14.82 4.10
N LEU A 110 22.33 -14.62 3.26
CA LEU A 110 22.21 -14.21 1.86
C LEU A 110 22.34 -15.44 0.95
N ASP A 111 21.41 -16.38 1.09
CA ASP A 111 21.36 -17.62 0.33
C ASP A 111 20.57 -17.46 -1.00
N VAL A 112 20.72 -18.43 -1.91
CA VAL A 112 20.02 -18.44 -3.20
C VAL A 112 18.49 -18.33 -3.05
N PRO A 113 17.83 -19.05 -2.11
CA PRO A 113 16.38 -18.92 -1.89
C PRO A 113 15.97 -17.50 -1.52
N PHE A 114 16.76 -16.78 -0.71
CA PHE A 114 16.48 -15.38 -0.39
C PHE A 114 16.49 -14.48 -1.63
N PHE A 115 17.50 -14.60 -2.49
CA PHE A 115 17.56 -13.80 -3.72
C PHE A 115 16.41 -14.11 -4.67
N LEU A 116 16.04 -15.38 -4.82
CA LEU A 116 14.89 -15.79 -5.63
C LEU A 116 13.59 -15.19 -5.09
N CYS A 117 13.37 -15.25 -3.77
CA CYS A 117 12.22 -14.63 -3.12
C CYS A 117 12.22 -13.11 -3.30
N LEU A 118 13.35 -12.46 -3.06
CA LEU A 118 13.48 -11.01 -3.17
C LEU A 118 13.20 -10.54 -4.61
N LEU A 119 13.75 -11.24 -5.60
CA LEU A 119 13.48 -10.94 -7.01
C LEU A 119 12.00 -11.11 -7.32
N THR A 120 11.41 -12.22 -6.89
CA THR A 120 10.01 -12.53 -7.20
C THR A 120 9.06 -11.51 -6.55
N LEU A 121 9.31 -11.14 -5.30
CA LEU A 121 8.48 -10.14 -4.62
C LEU A 121 8.69 -8.73 -5.20
N THR A 122 9.90 -8.38 -5.64
CA THR A 122 10.16 -7.09 -6.30
C THR A 122 9.53 -7.03 -7.70
N THR A 123 9.59 -8.10 -8.49
CA THR A 123 8.88 -8.17 -9.78
C THR A 123 7.37 -8.09 -9.58
N VAL A 124 6.80 -8.79 -8.59
CA VAL A 124 5.39 -8.66 -8.22
C VAL A 124 5.03 -7.23 -7.85
N ALA A 125 5.85 -6.57 -7.03
CA ALA A 125 5.63 -5.18 -6.63
C ALA A 125 5.64 -4.23 -7.84
N LEU A 126 6.63 -4.38 -8.73
CA LEU A 126 6.77 -3.56 -9.93
C LEU A 126 5.63 -3.78 -10.93
N LEU A 127 5.26 -5.03 -11.21
CA LEU A 127 4.17 -5.39 -12.11
C LEU A 127 2.81 -4.98 -11.54
N SER A 128 2.59 -5.14 -10.24
CA SER A 128 1.36 -4.67 -9.59
C SER A 128 1.26 -3.15 -9.66
N ARG A 129 2.38 -2.44 -9.45
CA ARG A 129 2.48 -0.98 -9.52
C ARG A 129 2.24 -0.46 -10.94
N SER A 130 2.77 -1.12 -11.97
CA SER A 130 2.56 -0.74 -13.37
C SER A 130 1.15 -1.09 -13.84
N GLY A 131 0.62 -2.26 -13.47
CA GLY A 131 -0.74 -2.67 -13.77
C GLY A 131 -1.79 -1.71 -13.18
N ILE A 132 -1.67 -1.34 -11.91
CA ILE A 132 -2.60 -0.37 -11.31
C ILE A 132 -2.45 1.03 -11.91
N ALA A 133 -1.25 1.39 -12.39
CA ALA A 133 -1.03 2.63 -13.15
C ALA A 133 -1.88 2.64 -14.42
N ALA A 134 -1.79 1.55 -15.19
CA ALA A 134 -2.51 1.38 -16.44
C ALA A 134 -4.02 1.46 -16.20
N ILE A 135 -4.54 0.77 -15.17
CA ILE A 135 -5.97 0.85 -14.83
C ILE A 135 -6.40 2.24 -14.36
N ALA A 136 -5.55 2.95 -13.61
CA ALA A 136 -5.87 4.31 -13.17
C ALA A 136 -6.04 5.28 -14.35
N VAL A 137 -5.27 5.10 -15.42
CA VAL A 137 -5.40 5.88 -16.67
C VAL A 137 -6.74 5.62 -17.38
N LEU A 138 -7.34 4.45 -17.16
CA LEU A 138 -8.65 4.08 -17.73
C LEU A 138 -9.84 4.62 -16.93
N VAL A 139 -9.61 5.33 -15.83
CA VAL A 139 -10.69 6.00 -15.09
C VAL A 139 -11.10 7.24 -15.87
N PRO A 140 -12.41 7.45 -16.12
CA PRO A 140 -12.87 8.61 -16.85
C PRO A 140 -12.52 9.90 -16.11
N ASN A 141 -11.97 10.86 -16.85
CA ASN A 141 -11.78 12.22 -16.34
C ASN A 141 -13.15 12.88 -16.17
N PRO A 142 -13.37 13.69 -15.11
CA PRO A 142 -14.59 14.47 -15.00
C PRO A 142 -14.72 15.35 -16.26
N PRO A 143 -15.93 15.48 -16.84
CA PRO A 143 -16.14 16.29 -18.03
C PRO A 143 -15.66 17.71 -17.74
N GLN A 144 -14.67 18.17 -18.51
CA GLN A 144 -14.20 19.55 -18.42
C GLN A 144 -15.34 20.44 -18.91
N LYS A 145 -15.96 21.18 -17.99
CA LYS A 145 -17.12 22.06 -18.30
C LYS A 145 -16.72 23.34 -19.06
N ALA A 146 -15.51 23.43 -19.60
CA ALA A 146 -15.02 24.63 -20.27
C ALA A 146 -15.33 24.54 -21.78
N PRO A 147 -16.16 25.44 -22.35
CA PRO A 147 -16.59 25.40 -23.75
C PRO A 147 -15.58 26.04 -24.71
N LEU A 148 -14.29 26.05 -24.39
CA LEU A 148 -13.29 26.62 -25.29
C LEU A 148 -12.61 25.47 -26.03
N TYR A 149 -13.02 25.26 -27.29
CA TYR A 149 -12.27 24.54 -28.32
C TYR A 149 -10.94 25.28 -28.56
N THR A 150 -10.03 25.22 -27.61
CA THR A 150 -8.63 25.60 -27.84
C THR A 150 -7.90 24.41 -28.42
N LEU A 151 -6.90 24.68 -29.25
CA LEU A 151 -5.99 23.67 -29.78
C LEU A 151 -5.40 22.78 -28.65
N ASP A 152 -5.16 23.37 -27.48
CA ASP A 152 -4.69 22.69 -26.28
C ASP A 152 -5.67 21.63 -25.76
N ALA A 153 -6.98 21.86 -25.85
CA ALA A 153 -7.99 20.88 -25.46
C ALA A 153 -7.98 19.66 -26.40
N LEU A 154 -7.82 19.89 -27.72
CA LEU A 154 -7.67 18.81 -28.71
C LEU A 154 -6.37 18.01 -28.52
N PHE A 155 -5.25 18.68 -28.19
CA PHE A 155 -4.00 18.00 -27.83
C PHE A 155 -4.11 17.23 -26.51
N TYR A 156 -4.83 17.76 -25.53
CA TYR A 156 -5.03 17.08 -24.26
C TYR A 156 -5.87 15.81 -24.44
N ASP A 157 -6.92 15.87 -25.25
CA ASP A 157 -7.82 14.74 -25.50
C ASP A 157 -7.17 13.65 -26.38
N SER A 158 -6.47 14.02 -27.44
CA SER A 158 -5.71 13.07 -28.27
C SER A 158 -4.64 12.33 -27.45
N ASN A 159 -3.93 13.04 -26.58
CA ASN A 159 -2.98 12.43 -25.63
C ASN A 159 -3.69 11.54 -24.59
N ALA A 160 -4.92 11.86 -24.18
CA ALA A 160 -5.69 11.00 -23.28
C ALA A 160 -6.09 9.68 -23.94
N ARG A 161 -6.61 9.72 -25.19
CA ARG A 161 -6.95 8.52 -25.97
C ARG A 161 -5.74 7.64 -26.22
N LEU A 162 -4.60 8.22 -26.63
CA LEU A 162 -3.36 7.47 -26.84
C LEU A 162 -2.87 6.79 -25.56
N ARG A 163 -2.93 7.49 -24.40
CA ARG A 163 -2.58 6.90 -23.10
C ARG A 163 -3.51 5.76 -22.70
N ARG A 164 -4.82 5.87 -22.95
CA ARG A 164 -5.80 4.79 -22.70
C ARG A 164 -5.51 3.58 -23.59
N TRP A 165 -5.29 3.79 -24.88
CA TRP A 165 -4.91 2.73 -25.81
C TRP A 165 -3.63 2.01 -25.38
N ASN A 166 -2.57 2.77 -25.05
CA ASN A 166 -1.32 2.22 -24.56
C ASN A 166 -1.49 1.44 -23.25
N ALA A 167 -2.38 1.89 -22.36
CA ALA A 167 -2.70 1.17 -21.13
C ALA A 167 -3.42 -0.16 -21.41
N VAL A 168 -4.37 -0.19 -22.35
CA VAL A 168 -5.04 -1.44 -22.79
C VAL A 168 -4.05 -2.40 -23.44
N GLN A 169 -3.18 -1.91 -24.33
CA GLN A 169 -2.13 -2.71 -24.98
C GLN A 169 -1.11 -3.24 -23.96
N PHE A 170 -0.71 -2.42 -22.98
CA PHE A 170 0.17 -2.85 -21.90
C PHE A 170 -0.46 -4.00 -21.08
N ILE A 171 -1.74 -3.87 -20.71
CA ILE A 171 -2.46 -4.94 -20.00
C ILE A 171 -2.58 -6.19 -20.88
N GLY A 172 -2.93 -6.03 -22.16
CA GLY A 172 -3.03 -7.13 -23.12
C GLY A 172 -1.71 -7.88 -23.31
N ASN A 173 -0.61 -7.15 -23.50
CA ASN A 173 0.73 -7.72 -23.59
C ASN A 173 1.12 -8.42 -22.29
N GLY A 174 0.84 -7.82 -21.13
CA GLY A 174 1.11 -8.46 -19.83
C GLY A 174 0.36 -9.79 -19.67
N VAL A 175 -0.92 -9.82 -20.04
CA VAL A 175 -1.73 -11.06 -20.02
C VAL A 175 -1.17 -12.09 -21.00
N ALA A 176 -0.85 -11.69 -22.23
CA ALA A 176 -0.32 -12.58 -23.26
C ALA A 176 1.04 -13.18 -22.87
N TRP A 177 1.98 -12.36 -22.41
CA TRP A 177 3.30 -12.81 -21.96
C TRP A 177 3.23 -13.71 -20.74
N GLY A 178 2.39 -13.40 -19.75
CA GLY A 178 2.21 -14.28 -18.60
C GLY A 178 1.52 -15.60 -18.98
N GLY A 179 0.64 -15.59 -19.97
CA GLY A 179 0.01 -16.81 -20.51
C GLY A 179 1.01 -17.68 -21.27
N LEU A 180 1.82 -17.09 -22.13
CA LEU A 180 2.93 -17.78 -22.82
C LEU A 180 3.91 -18.39 -21.80
N PHE A 181 4.26 -17.63 -20.77
CA PHE A 181 5.13 -18.11 -19.70
C PHE A 181 4.51 -19.30 -18.95
N MET A 182 3.22 -19.26 -18.63
CA MET A 182 2.50 -20.39 -18.03
C MET A 182 2.55 -21.64 -18.91
N ILE A 183 2.35 -21.50 -20.22
CA ILE A 183 2.43 -22.60 -21.18
C ILE A 183 3.84 -23.22 -21.20
N ILE A 184 4.88 -22.38 -21.26
CA ILE A 184 6.27 -22.84 -21.23
C ILE A 184 6.57 -23.58 -19.93
N MET A 185 6.19 -23.02 -18.78
CA MET A 185 6.42 -23.64 -17.47
C MET A 185 5.70 -24.97 -17.32
N GLN A 186 4.48 -25.08 -17.85
CA GLN A 186 3.72 -26.32 -17.82
C GLN A 186 4.35 -27.39 -18.72
N ASN A 187 4.82 -27.00 -19.92
CA ASN A 187 5.51 -27.91 -20.83
C ASN A 187 6.83 -28.43 -20.20
N LEU A 188 7.58 -27.58 -19.51
CA LEU A 188 8.81 -27.98 -18.80
C LEU A 188 8.58 -29.02 -17.69
N ARG A 189 7.39 -29.07 -17.09
CA ARG A 189 7.07 -29.91 -15.92
C ARG A 189 6.71 -31.36 -16.27
N ASN A 190 6.48 -31.69 -17.55
CA ASN A 190 6.10 -33.04 -18.03
C ASN A 190 4.95 -33.72 -17.22
N HIS A 191 4.13 -32.97 -16.47
CA HIS A 191 3.10 -33.53 -15.60
C HIS A 191 1.73 -33.51 -16.31
N GLU A 192 1.20 -34.70 -16.57
CA GLU A 192 -0.19 -34.90 -17.00
C GLU A 192 -1.13 -34.79 -15.78
N GLY A 193 -1.41 -33.57 -15.33
CA GLY A 193 -2.24 -33.33 -14.15
C GLY A 193 -3.42 -32.39 -14.40
N VAL A 194 -4.63 -32.79 -13.97
CA VAL A 194 -5.87 -31.96 -13.99
C VAL A 194 -5.69 -30.64 -13.24
N LEU A 195 -4.83 -30.60 -12.22
CA LEU A 195 -4.53 -29.37 -11.48
C LEU A 195 -3.79 -28.33 -12.33
N ALA A 196 -2.94 -28.78 -13.26
CA ALA A 196 -2.16 -27.90 -14.12
C ALA A 196 -3.07 -27.20 -15.15
N SER A 197 -4.04 -27.92 -15.73
CA SER A 197 -5.05 -27.33 -16.62
C SER A 197 -5.98 -26.35 -15.89
N GLY A 198 -6.30 -26.61 -14.62
CA GLY A 198 -7.09 -25.70 -13.77
C GLY A 198 -6.44 -24.33 -13.59
N TRP A 199 -5.13 -24.27 -13.29
CA TRP A 199 -4.42 -23.00 -13.15
C TRP A 199 -4.35 -22.21 -14.45
N MET A 200 -4.18 -22.88 -15.58
CA MET A 200 -4.18 -22.26 -16.90
C MET A 200 -5.56 -21.69 -17.24
N ALA A 201 -6.63 -22.42 -16.93
CA ALA A 201 -8.01 -21.96 -17.12
C ALA A 201 -8.32 -20.73 -16.25
N LEU A 202 -7.92 -20.73 -14.98
CA LEU A 202 -8.06 -19.57 -14.09
C LEU A 202 -7.29 -18.35 -14.60
N TYR A 203 -6.06 -18.56 -15.09
CA TYR A 203 -5.26 -17.50 -15.69
C TYR A 203 -5.94 -16.95 -16.95
N LEU A 204 -6.45 -17.81 -17.83
CA LEU A 204 -7.15 -17.41 -19.06
C LEU A 204 -8.43 -16.62 -18.74
N ILE A 205 -9.27 -17.13 -17.83
CA ILE A 205 -10.49 -16.45 -17.38
C ILE A 205 -10.15 -15.08 -16.80
N GLY A 206 -9.17 -15.02 -15.91
CA GLY A 206 -8.72 -13.77 -15.31
C GLY A 206 -8.19 -12.80 -16.36
N GLY A 207 -7.31 -13.26 -17.26
CA GLY A 207 -6.66 -12.46 -18.28
C GLY A 207 -7.66 -11.83 -19.25
N LEU A 208 -8.58 -12.64 -19.77
CA LEU A 208 -9.64 -12.17 -20.67
C LEU A 208 -10.61 -11.24 -19.94
N SER A 209 -10.94 -11.53 -18.67
CA SER A 209 -11.78 -10.65 -17.85
C SER A 209 -11.11 -9.29 -17.63
N LEU A 210 -9.80 -9.26 -17.37
CA LEU A 210 -9.04 -8.02 -17.19
C LEU A 210 -9.03 -7.20 -18.49
N LEU A 211 -8.79 -7.85 -19.62
CA LEU A 211 -8.74 -7.21 -20.93
C LEU A 211 -10.11 -6.64 -21.32
N ALA A 212 -11.18 -7.41 -21.14
CA ALA A 212 -12.55 -6.96 -21.39
C ALA A 212 -12.93 -5.76 -20.50
N LEU A 213 -12.56 -5.79 -19.21
CA LEU A 213 -12.76 -4.67 -18.30
C LEU A 213 -11.94 -3.43 -18.70
N ALA A 214 -10.70 -3.62 -19.15
CA ALA A 214 -9.83 -2.54 -19.60
C ALA A 214 -10.38 -1.86 -20.86
N GLN A 215 -10.78 -2.64 -21.86
CA GLN A 215 -11.40 -2.16 -23.10
C GLN A 215 -12.72 -1.44 -22.81
N GLN A 216 -13.60 -2.03 -21.99
CA GLN A 216 -14.86 -1.42 -21.60
C GLN A 216 -14.63 -0.05 -20.92
N ARG A 217 -13.67 0.04 -20.00
CA ARG A 217 -13.36 1.30 -19.31
C ARG A 217 -12.75 2.35 -20.24
N ALA A 218 -11.86 1.94 -21.15
CA ALA A 218 -11.30 2.84 -22.17
C ALA A 218 -12.42 3.48 -23.01
N GLN A 219 -13.32 2.67 -23.55
CA GLN A 219 -14.42 3.15 -24.40
C GLN A 219 -15.43 4.01 -23.66
N ILE A 220 -15.81 3.63 -22.42
CA ILE A 220 -16.68 4.48 -21.59
C ILE A 220 -16.00 5.82 -21.30
N ALA A 221 -14.69 5.82 -21.05
CA ALA A 221 -13.95 7.05 -20.83
C ALA A 221 -13.87 7.91 -22.10
N ASP A 222 -13.76 7.29 -23.28
CA ASP A 222 -13.78 7.98 -24.58
C ASP A 222 -15.16 8.59 -24.87
N TRP A 223 -16.25 7.84 -24.68
CA TRP A 223 -17.61 8.38 -24.84
C TRP A 223 -17.93 9.51 -23.85
N GLN A 224 -17.42 9.41 -22.62
CA GLN A 224 -17.60 10.46 -21.62
C GLN A 224 -16.76 11.71 -21.91
N SER A 225 -15.55 11.58 -22.48
CA SER A 225 -14.80 12.74 -22.97
C SER A 225 -15.51 13.42 -24.14
N ASP A 226 -16.20 12.65 -24.98
CA ASP A 226 -16.97 13.16 -26.12
C ASP A 226 -18.33 13.76 -25.71
N GLY A 227 -18.62 13.86 -24.41
CA GLY A 227 -19.87 14.40 -23.88
C GLY A 227 -21.09 13.49 -24.08
N SER A 228 -20.89 12.27 -24.58
CA SER A 228 -21.98 11.31 -24.82
C SER A 228 -22.44 10.65 -23.53
N ALA A 229 -23.75 10.73 -23.26
CA ALA A 229 -24.35 10.03 -22.13
C ALA A 229 -24.47 8.53 -22.42
N VAL A 230 -23.69 7.71 -21.72
CA VAL A 230 -23.74 6.25 -21.87
C VAL A 230 -24.94 5.70 -21.10
N ALA A 231 -25.87 5.05 -21.80
CA ALA A 231 -27.01 4.39 -21.17
C ALA A 231 -26.54 3.19 -20.31
N PRO A 232 -27.09 3.00 -19.10
CA PRO A 232 -26.66 1.92 -18.20
C PRO A 232 -26.88 0.52 -18.78
N ASP A 233 -27.88 0.36 -19.65
CA ASP A 233 -28.19 -0.92 -20.30
C ASP A 233 -27.07 -1.40 -21.21
N VAL A 234 -26.35 -0.49 -21.86
CA VAL A 234 -25.20 -0.82 -22.72
C VAL A 234 -24.11 -1.47 -21.88
N VAL A 235 -23.83 -0.93 -20.68
CA VAL A 235 -22.80 -1.46 -19.77
C VAL A 235 -23.15 -2.87 -19.29
N VAL A 236 -24.42 -3.13 -19.00
CA VAL A 236 -24.90 -4.46 -18.56
C VAL A 236 -24.84 -5.47 -19.71
N ARG A 237 -25.34 -5.11 -20.90
CA ARG A 237 -25.31 -5.97 -22.09
C ARG A 237 -23.89 -6.29 -22.52
N TRP A 238 -23.00 -5.30 -22.50
CA TRP A 238 -21.58 -5.50 -22.79
C TRP A 238 -20.95 -6.51 -21.83
N ARG A 239 -21.20 -6.36 -20.51
CA ARG A 239 -20.68 -7.28 -19.50
C ARG A 239 -21.21 -8.70 -19.72
N LEU A 240 -22.50 -8.86 -20.00
CA LEU A 240 -23.09 -10.18 -20.29
C LEU A 240 -22.48 -10.81 -21.54
N LEU A 241 -22.30 -10.03 -22.61
CA LEU A 241 -21.67 -10.48 -23.84
C LEU A 241 -20.21 -10.89 -23.62
N SER A 242 -19.44 -10.10 -22.86
CA SER A 242 -18.07 -10.45 -22.51
C SER A 242 -18.01 -11.74 -21.69
N ILE A 243 -18.89 -11.92 -20.70
CA ILE A 243 -18.97 -13.16 -19.91
C ILE A 243 -19.32 -14.36 -20.83
N ALA A 244 -20.27 -14.20 -21.75
CA ALA A 244 -20.66 -15.25 -22.68
C ALA A 244 -19.51 -15.64 -23.62
N ILE A 245 -18.80 -14.65 -24.19
CA ILE A 245 -17.64 -14.88 -25.07
C ILE A 245 -16.50 -15.55 -24.30
N ILE A 246 -16.17 -15.07 -23.10
CA ILE A 246 -15.13 -15.68 -22.26
C ILE A 246 -15.51 -17.11 -21.90
N GLY A 247 -16.76 -17.35 -21.50
CA GLY A 247 -17.28 -18.68 -21.21
C GLY A 247 -17.18 -19.62 -22.41
N LEU A 248 -17.52 -19.13 -23.61
CA LEU A 248 -17.39 -19.89 -24.86
C LEU A 248 -15.92 -20.23 -25.18
N ILE A 249 -15.00 -19.26 -25.06
CA ILE A 249 -13.56 -19.49 -25.29
C ILE A 249 -13.01 -20.53 -24.31
N VAL A 250 -13.38 -20.43 -23.03
CA VAL A 250 -12.94 -21.38 -22.00
C VAL A 250 -13.53 -22.76 -22.25
N LEU A 251 -14.81 -22.84 -22.62
CA LEU A 251 -15.45 -24.11 -22.99
C LEU A 251 -14.75 -24.75 -24.20
N LEU A 252 -14.47 -23.98 -25.25
CA LEU A 252 -13.74 -24.44 -26.42
C LEU A 252 -12.31 -24.89 -26.06
N ALA A 253 -11.62 -24.14 -25.19
CA ALA A 253 -10.29 -24.49 -24.72
C ALA A 253 -10.27 -25.78 -23.89
N LEU A 254 -11.31 -26.03 -23.07
CA LEU A 254 -11.45 -27.25 -22.27
C LEU A 254 -11.89 -28.46 -23.13
N LEU A 255 -12.71 -28.23 -24.16
CA LEU A 255 -13.13 -29.26 -25.11
C LEU A 255 -12.02 -29.63 -26.09
N MET A 256 -11.04 -28.73 -26.31
CA MET A 256 -9.89 -29.04 -27.14
C MET A 256 -9.11 -30.18 -26.48
N PRO A 257 -8.87 -31.30 -27.17
CA PRO A 257 -7.97 -32.33 -26.69
C PRO A 257 -6.55 -31.74 -26.75
N VAL A 258 -6.13 -31.04 -25.69
CA VAL A 258 -4.79 -30.46 -25.55
C VAL A 258 -3.79 -31.60 -25.29
N ARG A 259 -3.61 -32.47 -26.28
CA ARG A 259 -2.42 -33.30 -26.48
C ARG A 259 -1.53 -32.64 -27.53
N ILE A 260 -1.49 -31.31 -27.57
CA ILE A 260 -0.43 -30.62 -28.30
C ILE A 260 0.79 -30.66 -27.39
N TRP A 261 1.40 -31.85 -27.31
CA TRP A 261 2.82 -31.94 -27.08
C TRP A 261 3.42 -31.21 -28.28
N ILE A 262 3.79 -29.94 -28.10
CA ILE A 262 4.87 -29.41 -28.92
C ILE A 262 6.09 -30.07 -28.27
N PRO A 263 6.66 -31.15 -28.85
CA PRO A 263 7.92 -31.65 -28.36
C PRO A 263 8.90 -30.51 -28.57
N ILE A 264 9.17 -29.75 -27.51
CA ILE A 264 10.31 -28.87 -27.46
C ILE A 264 11.48 -29.84 -27.59
N SER A 265 12.15 -29.84 -28.75
CA SER A 265 13.30 -30.72 -28.95
C SER A 265 14.29 -30.50 -27.81
N GLY A 266 15.05 -31.53 -27.43
CA GLY A 266 16.03 -31.42 -26.35
C GLY A 266 16.92 -30.18 -26.48
N GLU A 267 17.31 -29.87 -27.73
CA GLU A 267 18.07 -28.68 -28.10
C GLU A 267 17.38 -27.36 -27.70
N TRP A 268 16.08 -27.20 -28.00
CA TRP A 268 15.34 -26.01 -27.60
C TRP A 268 15.18 -25.91 -26.08
N ARG A 269 15.08 -27.04 -25.38
CA ARG A 269 15.02 -27.06 -23.91
C ARG A 269 16.32 -26.53 -23.31
N ASP A 270 17.46 -26.96 -23.85
CA ASP A 270 18.78 -26.48 -23.44
C ASP A 270 18.97 -25.00 -23.74
N VAL A 271 18.48 -24.52 -24.89
CA VAL A 271 18.47 -23.08 -25.22
C VAL A 271 17.60 -22.28 -24.24
N ILE A 272 16.41 -22.77 -23.88
CA ILE A 272 15.53 -22.10 -22.90
C ILE A 272 16.21 -22.07 -21.53
N TYR A 273 16.82 -23.17 -21.08
CA TYR A 273 17.58 -23.19 -19.82
C TYR A 273 18.80 -22.29 -19.87
N ALA A 274 19.50 -22.20 -21.00
CA ALA A 274 20.62 -21.28 -21.18
C ALA A 274 20.15 -19.81 -21.10
N ILE A 275 19.05 -19.44 -21.76
CA ILE A 275 18.47 -18.09 -21.67
C ILE A 275 18.04 -17.79 -20.24
N LEU A 276 17.33 -18.71 -19.58
CA LEU A 276 16.93 -18.54 -18.18
C LEU A 276 18.16 -18.41 -17.28
N GLY A 277 19.20 -19.20 -17.52
CA GLY A 277 20.48 -19.14 -16.84
C GLY A 277 21.18 -17.78 -17.03
N ILE A 278 21.19 -17.24 -18.25
CA ILE A 278 21.73 -15.91 -18.54
C ILE A 278 20.93 -14.83 -17.80
N ILE A 279 19.60 -14.91 -17.81
CA ILE A 279 18.74 -13.97 -17.07
C ILE A 279 19.04 -14.03 -15.56
N LEU A 280 19.14 -15.24 -15.01
CA LEU A 280 19.49 -15.46 -13.60
C LEU A 280 20.91 -14.97 -13.29
N LEU A 281 21.87 -15.15 -14.19
CA LEU A 281 23.25 -14.68 -14.04
C LEU A 281 23.34 -13.15 -14.07
N ILE A 282 22.69 -12.50 -15.04
CA ILE A 282 22.60 -11.04 -15.12
C ILE A 282 21.98 -10.50 -13.83
N ASN A 283 20.93 -11.15 -13.34
CA ASN A 283 20.28 -10.73 -12.11
C ASN A 283 21.13 -10.98 -10.86
N LEU A 284 21.84 -12.10 -10.79
CA LEU A 284 22.81 -12.38 -9.73
C LEU A 284 23.90 -11.32 -9.73
N PHE A 285 24.40 -10.93 -10.91
CA PHE A 285 25.36 -9.85 -11.08
C PHE A 285 24.82 -8.52 -10.54
N PHE A 286 23.62 -8.09 -10.95
CA PHE A 286 23.02 -6.86 -10.44
C PHE A 286 22.74 -6.91 -8.94
N SER A 287 22.28 -8.04 -8.42
CA SER A 287 22.05 -8.25 -6.98
C SER A 287 23.35 -8.18 -6.20
N THR A 288 24.43 -8.77 -6.73
CA THR A 288 25.77 -8.73 -6.13
C THR A 288 26.37 -7.34 -6.20
N CYS A 289 26.24 -6.62 -7.32
CA CYS A 289 26.63 -5.21 -7.43
C CYS A 289 25.87 -4.34 -6.43
N PHE A 290 24.55 -4.56 -6.29
CA PHE A 290 23.74 -3.84 -5.32
C PHE A 290 24.17 -4.13 -3.89
N ILE A 291 24.43 -5.38 -3.53
CA ILE A 291 24.96 -5.76 -2.22
C ILE A 291 26.33 -5.17 -1.99
N SER A 292 27.23 -5.25 -2.98
CA SER A 292 28.56 -4.67 -2.91
C SER A 292 28.49 -3.16 -2.68
N LEU A 293 27.58 -2.47 -3.37
CA LEU A 293 27.35 -1.04 -3.19
C LEU A 293 26.75 -0.72 -1.81
N MET A 294 25.77 -1.50 -1.32
CA MET A 294 25.23 -1.33 0.02
C MET A 294 26.27 -1.64 1.11
N SER A 295 27.05 -2.70 0.92
CA SER A 295 28.15 -3.11 1.79
C SER A 295 29.23 -2.02 1.82
N LEU A 296 29.60 -1.46 0.66
CA LEU A 296 30.51 -0.32 0.55
C LEU A 296 29.99 0.89 1.33
N ILE A 297 28.70 1.23 1.21
CA ILE A 297 28.10 2.34 1.97
C ILE A 297 28.14 2.07 3.48
N ILE A 298 27.90 0.83 3.90
CA ILE A 298 27.92 0.43 5.32
C ILE A 298 29.35 0.36 5.87
N LEU A 299 30.32 -0.06 5.06
CA LEU A 299 31.74 -0.16 5.40
C LEU A 299 32.48 1.17 5.26
N LEU A 300 31.94 2.13 4.51
CA LEU A 300 32.53 3.45 4.31
C LEU A 300 32.94 4.12 5.64
N PRO A 301 32.11 4.16 6.70
CA PRO A 301 32.49 4.77 7.98
C PRO A 301 33.65 4.03 8.66
N LEU A 302 33.69 2.70 8.53
CA LEU A 302 34.75 1.88 9.10
C LEU A 302 36.07 2.06 8.35
N LEU A 303 36.01 2.15 7.02
CA LEU A 303 37.16 2.41 6.16
C LEU A 303 37.69 3.84 6.40
N LEU A 304 36.80 4.81 6.55
CA LEU A 304 37.14 6.20 6.85
C LEU A 304 37.72 6.35 8.26
N TYR A 305 37.19 5.60 9.23
CA TYR A 305 37.78 5.47 10.57
C TYR A 305 39.18 4.84 10.51
N PHE A 306 39.36 3.74 9.78
CA PHE A 306 40.64 3.06 9.63
C PHE A 306 41.69 3.96 8.96
N LEU A 307 41.29 4.67 7.91
CA LEU A 307 42.13 5.64 7.21
C LEU A 307 42.50 6.82 8.10
N LEU A 308 41.57 7.31 8.94
CA LEU A 308 41.83 8.35 9.92
C LEU A 308 42.80 7.87 11.01
N THR A 309 42.60 6.67 11.55
CA THR A 309 43.52 6.08 12.54
C THR A 309 44.90 5.81 11.94
N TRP A 310 44.96 5.37 10.69
CA TRP A 310 46.23 5.19 9.98
C TRP A 310 46.95 6.53 9.81
N LEU A 311 46.25 7.58 9.35
CA LEU A 311 46.81 8.93 9.23
C LEU A 311 47.35 9.44 10.57
N LEU A 312 46.60 9.23 11.65
CA LEU A 312 46.95 9.67 13.01
C LEU A 312 48.08 8.83 13.66
N ASN A 313 48.20 7.54 13.32
CA ASN A 313 49.22 6.63 13.88
C ASN A 313 50.53 6.58 13.07
N THR A 314 50.69 7.32 11.98
CA THR A 314 51.97 7.40 11.24
C THR A 314 53.15 7.99 12.05
N SER A 315 52.96 8.35 13.33
CA SER A 315 54.02 8.85 14.21
C SER A 315 54.68 7.79 15.12
N SER A 316 54.34 6.50 15.05
CA SER A 316 55.06 5.47 15.81
C SER A 316 56.33 5.02 15.08
N LYS A 317 57.47 5.45 15.62
CA LYS A 317 58.84 4.99 15.36
C LYS A 317 58.92 3.51 14.96
N THR A 318 59.50 3.28 13.78
CA THR A 318 59.85 1.96 13.25
C THR A 318 60.82 1.24 14.18
N GLU A 319 60.38 0.15 14.81
CA GLU A 319 61.25 -0.82 15.47
C GLU A 319 61.72 -1.84 14.40
N PRO A 320 63.02 -2.23 14.37
CA PRO A 320 63.56 -3.05 13.30
C PRO A 320 62.99 -4.49 13.30
N LEU A 321 62.55 -4.94 12.11
CA LEU A 321 62.06 -6.29 11.84
C LEU A 321 63.17 -7.35 12.05
N PHE A 322 62.90 -8.33 12.93
CA PHE A 322 63.50 -9.65 12.83
C PHE A 322 62.81 -10.47 11.71
N PRO A 323 63.52 -11.38 11.02
CA PRO A 323 62.95 -12.20 9.95
C PRO A 323 61.86 -13.15 10.50
N PRO A 324 60.74 -13.35 9.77
CA PRO A 324 59.65 -14.20 10.24
C PRO A 324 60.06 -15.68 10.20
N GLU A 325 59.94 -16.36 11.34
CA GLU A 325 59.88 -17.83 11.36
C GLU A 325 58.72 -18.31 10.47
N PRO A 326 58.85 -19.47 9.80
CA PRO A 326 57.76 -20.05 9.03
C PRO A 326 56.60 -20.33 9.99
N VAL A 327 55.57 -19.49 9.90
CA VAL A 327 54.30 -19.68 10.59
C VAL A 327 53.75 -21.02 10.13
N ALA A 328 53.90 -22.04 10.98
CA ALA A 328 53.09 -23.23 10.88
C ALA A 328 51.64 -22.74 10.79
N ILE A 329 50.94 -23.13 9.72
CA ILE A 329 49.50 -22.88 9.61
C ILE A 329 48.85 -23.75 10.69
N ALA A 330 48.94 -23.28 11.94
CA ALA A 330 48.10 -23.71 13.01
C ALA A 330 46.71 -23.62 12.42
N HIS A 331 46.04 -24.76 12.31
CA HIS A 331 44.62 -24.80 12.16
C HIS A 331 44.11 -24.15 13.43
N ALA A 332 44.08 -22.81 13.44
CA ALA A 332 43.55 -22.02 14.51
C ALA A 332 42.19 -22.62 14.72
N ALA A 333 42.02 -23.34 15.85
CA ALA A 333 40.75 -23.79 16.31
C ALA A 333 39.87 -22.57 16.14
N ARG A 334 38.94 -22.64 15.19
CA ARG A 334 38.13 -21.52 14.74
C ARG A 334 37.23 -21.22 15.92
N GLU A 335 37.74 -20.48 16.90
CA GLU A 335 37.03 -20.05 18.08
C GLU A 335 35.76 -19.43 17.54
N SER A 336 34.63 -20.06 17.84
CA SER A 336 33.35 -19.70 17.24
C SER A 336 33.11 -18.22 17.55
N GLN A 337 33.32 -17.36 16.55
CA GLN A 337 33.14 -15.92 16.64
C GLN A 337 31.63 -15.61 16.67
N PHE A 338 30.98 -16.03 17.76
CA PHE A 338 29.57 -15.82 18.04
C PHE A 338 29.26 -14.33 18.26
N TRP A 339 30.19 -13.61 18.89
CA TRP A 339 30.01 -12.21 19.28
C TRP A 339 29.83 -11.26 18.08
N PRO A 340 30.67 -11.29 17.02
CA PRO A 340 30.46 -10.46 15.83
C PRO A 340 29.09 -10.66 15.18
N GLY A 341 28.63 -11.90 15.03
CA GLY A 341 27.31 -12.21 14.45
C GLY A 341 26.16 -11.70 15.32
N LEU A 342 26.24 -11.87 16.64
CA LEU A 342 25.22 -11.37 17.57
C LEU A 342 25.13 -9.83 17.55
N ILE A 343 26.27 -9.14 17.51
CA ILE A 343 26.32 -7.67 17.39
C ILE A 343 25.71 -7.21 16.06
N PHE A 344 26.05 -7.89 14.96
CA PHE A 344 25.49 -7.61 13.64
C PHE A 344 23.95 -7.72 13.63
N TRP A 345 23.40 -8.83 14.14
CA TRP A 345 21.95 -9.03 14.20
C TRP A 345 21.27 -8.07 15.17
N LEU A 346 21.91 -7.70 16.28
CA LEU A 346 21.39 -6.69 17.21
C LEU A 346 21.29 -5.31 16.55
N CYS A 347 22.30 -4.93 15.78
CA CYS A 347 22.29 -3.70 14.98
C CYS A 347 21.20 -3.74 13.89
N ILE A 348 21.05 -4.84 13.15
CA ILE A 348 19.97 -5.01 12.17
C ILE A 348 18.60 -4.93 12.85
N ALA A 349 18.40 -5.63 13.98
CA ALA A 349 17.16 -5.61 14.71
C ALA A 349 16.82 -4.20 15.21
N LEU A 350 17.82 -3.45 15.71
CA LEU A 350 17.64 -2.06 16.13
C LEU A 350 17.23 -1.16 14.94
N LEU A 351 17.92 -1.26 13.80
CA LEU A 351 17.59 -0.50 12.59
C LEU A 351 16.19 -0.86 12.07
N ALA A 352 15.85 -2.15 12.05
CA ALA A 352 14.53 -2.65 11.66
C ALA A 352 13.44 -2.09 12.57
N LEU A 353 13.67 -2.09 13.89
CA LEU A 353 12.71 -1.61 14.88
C LEU A 353 12.55 -0.09 14.81
N LEU A 354 13.63 0.65 14.54
CA LEU A 354 13.59 2.09 14.29
C LEU A 354 12.84 2.43 12.99
N ALA A 355 13.11 1.72 11.90
CA ALA A 355 12.40 1.89 10.63
C ALA A 355 10.91 1.57 10.77
N PHE A 356 10.58 0.43 11.40
CA PHE A 356 9.22 0.04 11.70
C PHE A 356 8.51 1.05 12.61
N TRP A 357 9.18 1.53 13.66
CA TRP A 357 8.66 2.56 14.54
C TRP A 357 8.38 3.88 13.80
N GLN A 358 9.26 4.26 12.87
CA GLN A 358 9.09 5.45 12.06
C GLN A 358 7.88 5.33 11.11
N ILE A 359 7.65 4.14 10.54
CA ILE A 359 6.47 3.81 9.74
C ILE A 359 5.20 3.85 10.61
N LEU A 360 5.21 3.19 11.78
CA LEU A 360 4.08 3.13 12.71
C LEU A 360 3.65 4.51 13.21
N ARG A 361 4.61 5.39 13.58
CA ARG A 361 4.32 6.74 14.05
C ARG A 361 3.60 7.61 13.01
N ARG A 362 3.79 7.33 11.73
CA ARG A 362 3.22 8.10 10.62
C ARG A 362 1.82 7.63 10.23
N GLN A 363 1.52 6.35 10.43
CA GLN A 363 0.21 5.80 10.10
C GLN A 363 -0.89 6.32 11.06
N THR A 364 -1.80 7.14 10.52
CA THR A 364 -2.92 7.71 11.28
C THR A 364 -3.88 6.62 11.77
N TRP A 365 -4.07 5.53 11.01
CA TRP A 365 -4.88 4.39 11.42
C TRP A 365 -4.30 3.65 12.63
N VAL A 366 -2.97 3.51 12.72
CA VAL A 366 -2.29 2.94 13.90
C VAL A 366 -2.59 3.77 15.13
N LYS A 367 -2.58 5.10 15.03
CA LYS A 367 -2.99 5.98 16.14
C LYS A 367 -4.44 5.74 16.56
N HIS A 368 -5.34 5.45 15.62
CA HIS A 368 -6.74 5.13 15.93
C HIS A 368 -6.89 3.75 16.55
N VAL A 369 -6.22 2.73 16.03
CA VAL A 369 -6.24 1.36 16.56
C VAL A 369 -5.58 1.30 17.93
N LEU A 370 -4.40 1.93 18.10
CA LEU A 370 -3.71 2.00 19.38
C LEU A 370 -4.54 2.78 20.41
N LYS A 371 -5.20 3.88 20.03
CA LYS A 371 -6.18 4.54 20.92
C LYS A 371 -7.34 3.62 21.28
N ARG A 372 -7.82 2.79 20.36
CA ARG A 372 -8.92 1.84 20.60
C ARG A 372 -8.50 0.69 21.51
N ILE A 373 -7.28 0.18 21.36
CA ILE A 373 -6.68 -0.83 22.22
C ILE A 373 -6.42 -0.25 23.61
N ILE A 374 -5.77 0.91 23.71
CA ILE A 374 -5.53 1.60 24.99
C ILE A 374 -6.86 1.92 25.68
N ALA A 375 -7.88 2.39 24.94
CA ALA A 375 -9.21 2.60 25.48
C ALA A 375 -9.87 1.29 25.92
N GLY A 376 -9.68 0.20 25.18
CA GLY A 376 -10.15 -1.14 25.54
C GLY A 376 -9.49 -1.68 26.80
N VAL A 377 -8.16 -1.55 26.91
CA VAL A 377 -7.38 -1.94 28.08
C VAL A 377 -7.73 -1.08 29.28
N LEU A 378 -7.84 0.25 29.14
CA LEU A 378 -8.28 1.14 30.21
C LEU A 378 -9.73 0.86 30.63
N ALA A 379 -10.63 0.55 29.68
CA ALA A 379 -12.00 0.15 29.98
C ALA A 379 -12.03 -1.18 30.73
N TRP A 380 -11.29 -2.18 30.27
CA TRP A 380 -11.16 -3.48 30.94
C TRP A 380 -10.55 -3.33 32.34
N TRP A 381 -9.52 -2.50 32.49
CA TRP A 381 -8.88 -2.20 33.78
C TRP A 381 -9.81 -1.44 34.72
N SER A 382 -10.64 -0.53 34.20
CA SER A 382 -11.67 0.14 34.97
C SER A 382 -12.76 -0.82 35.46
N VAL A 383 -13.19 -1.76 34.61
CA VAL A 383 -14.17 -2.80 34.97
C VAL A 383 -13.59 -3.80 35.97
N ALA A 384 -12.31 -4.18 35.83
CA ALA A 384 -11.62 -5.06 36.77
C ALA A 384 -11.42 -4.38 38.14
N ARG A 385 -11.05 -3.10 38.16
CA ARG A 385 -10.92 -2.30 39.40
C ARG A 385 -12.27 -2.07 40.05
N GLN A 386 -13.32 -1.84 39.24
CA GLN A 386 -14.68 -1.67 39.71
C GLN A 386 -15.24 -2.99 40.26
N ARG A 387 -15.00 -4.15 39.62
CA ARG A 387 -15.31 -5.48 40.20
C ARG A 387 -14.61 -5.74 41.53
N ARG A 388 -13.34 -5.35 41.69
CA ARG A 388 -12.62 -5.44 42.99
C ARG A 388 -13.20 -4.48 44.04
N PHE A 389 -13.59 -3.27 43.64
CA PHE A 389 -14.22 -2.30 44.53
C PHE A 389 -15.62 -2.73 44.96
N TRP A 390 -16.44 -3.24 44.03
CA TRP A 390 -17.77 -3.79 44.33
C TRP A 390 -17.70 -5.09 45.14
N ARG A 391 -16.68 -5.95 44.96
CA ARG A 391 -16.45 -7.09 45.89
C ARG A 391 -16.18 -6.62 47.32
N LYS A 392 -15.45 -5.52 47.51
CA LYS A 392 -15.24 -4.91 48.85
C LYS A 392 -16.49 -4.20 49.38
N LEU A 393 -17.36 -3.69 48.51
CA LEU A 393 -18.61 -3.02 48.89
C LEU A 393 -19.76 -4.00 49.17
N LEU A 394 -19.81 -5.15 48.47
CA LEU A 394 -20.79 -6.22 48.66
C LEU A 394 -20.51 -7.08 49.89
N LEU A 395 -19.30 -7.03 50.45
CA LEU A 395 -18.95 -7.60 51.76
C LEU A 395 -19.17 -6.61 52.92
N ARG A 396 -19.77 -5.44 52.66
CA ARG A 396 -20.23 -4.52 53.71
C ARG A 396 -21.73 -4.73 53.92
N PRO A 397 -22.19 -5.07 55.14
CA PRO A 397 -23.61 -5.28 55.39
C PRO A 397 -24.37 -3.98 55.15
N GLN A 398 -25.45 -4.12 54.36
CA GLN A 398 -26.38 -3.06 54.00
C GLN A 398 -26.94 -2.37 55.25
N ARG A 399 -26.72 -1.06 55.34
CA ARG A 399 -27.60 -0.15 56.06
C ARG A 399 -27.93 1.05 55.17
N GLY A 400 -29.23 1.22 54.92
CA GLY A 400 -29.86 2.53 54.78
C GLY A 400 -29.92 3.19 53.41
N ASN A 401 -31.11 3.12 52.81
CA ASN A 401 -31.85 4.16 52.10
C ASN A 401 -31.20 5.01 50.99
N GLY A 402 -31.76 4.84 49.79
CA GLY A 402 -32.37 5.94 49.02
C GLY A 402 -31.45 6.99 48.39
N ALA A 403 -31.07 6.80 47.13
CA ALA A 403 -30.72 7.93 46.24
C ALA A 403 -30.77 7.55 44.75
N ILE A 404 -31.85 8.01 44.10
CA ILE A 404 -31.95 8.59 42.74
C ILE A 404 -30.79 8.28 41.77
N ARG A 405 -31.07 7.43 40.77
CA ARG A 405 -30.21 7.20 39.60
C ARG A 405 -30.29 8.39 38.63
N LEU A 406 -29.38 9.35 38.76
CA LEU A 406 -29.10 10.32 37.70
C LEU A 406 -28.24 9.67 36.61
N ALA A 407 -28.88 9.36 35.48
CA ALA A 407 -28.22 8.93 34.25
C ALA A 407 -27.31 10.05 33.71
N ARG A 408 -26.01 9.94 34.01
CA ARG A 408 -24.97 10.87 33.55
C ARG A 408 -24.74 10.67 32.05
N ARG A 409 -25.52 11.39 31.23
CA ARG A 409 -25.36 11.50 29.78
C ARG A 409 -23.94 12.01 29.47
N ARG A 410 -23.08 11.14 28.96
CA ARG A 410 -21.72 11.46 28.50
C ARG A 410 -21.80 12.57 27.44
N ARG A 411 -21.44 13.80 27.81
CA ARG A 411 -21.11 14.85 26.84
C ARG A 411 -19.80 14.48 26.15
N THR A 412 -19.91 13.87 24.98
CA THR A 412 -18.82 13.79 24.02
C THR A 412 -18.30 15.21 23.75
N LYS A 413 -16.99 15.43 23.91
CA LYS A 413 -16.33 16.69 23.55
C LYS A 413 -16.45 16.85 22.03
N VAL A 414 -17.37 17.70 21.60
CA VAL A 414 -17.52 18.12 20.21
C VAL A 414 -16.22 18.81 19.79
N PRO A 415 -15.58 18.41 18.69
CA PRO A 415 -14.44 19.11 18.10
C PRO A 415 -14.69 20.62 17.98
N LEU A 416 -13.65 21.43 18.16
CA LEU A 416 -13.79 22.89 18.21
C LEU A 416 -14.35 23.47 16.90
N VAL A 417 -14.02 22.85 15.76
CA VAL A 417 -14.49 23.21 14.41
C VAL A 417 -15.98 22.95 14.24
N ASP A 418 -16.49 21.82 14.74
CA ASP A 418 -17.91 21.46 14.65
C ASP A 418 -18.81 22.45 15.40
N THR A 419 -18.29 23.10 16.45
CA THR A 419 -19.03 24.14 17.18
C THR A 419 -19.24 25.39 16.33
N VAL A 420 -18.25 25.80 15.53
CA VAL A 420 -18.33 26.97 14.65
C VAL A 420 -19.32 26.70 13.50
N ASN A 421 -19.20 25.53 12.86
CA ASN A 421 -20.16 25.06 11.85
C ASN A 421 -21.59 25.06 12.38
N ALA A 422 -21.80 24.49 13.57
CA ALA A 422 -23.13 24.43 14.17
C ALA A 422 -23.71 25.83 14.47
N CYS A 423 -22.89 26.78 14.93
CA CYS A 423 -23.35 28.13 15.24
C CYS A 423 -23.74 28.90 13.96
N TYR A 424 -22.93 28.82 12.90
CA TYR A 424 -23.23 29.48 11.63
C TYR A 424 -24.49 28.90 10.97
N HIS A 425 -24.63 27.57 10.90
CA HIS A 425 -25.84 26.94 10.36
C HIS A 425 -27.09 27.17 11.22
N ALA A 426 -26.95 27.35 12.54
CA ALA A 426 -28.06 27.77 13.39
C ALA A 426 -28.53 29.19 13.04
N ALA A 427 -27.60 30.13 12.83
CA ALA A 427 -27.94 31.49 12.39
C ALA A 427 -28.63 31.49 11.02
N LEU A 428 -28.14 30.70 10.05
CA LEU A 428 -28.79 30.56 8.75
C LEU A 428 -30.23 30.03 8.85
N ARG A 429 -30.49 29.06 9.74
CA ARG A 429 -31.84 28.56 9.98
C ARG A 429 -32.76 29.62 10.57
N HIS A 430 -32.26 30.45 11.49
CA HIS A 430 -33.03 31.55 12.06
C HIS A 430 -33.33 32.64 11.03
N ALA A 431 -32.36 33.02 10.21
CA ALA A 431 -32.56 33.96 9.11
C ALA A 431 -33.55 33.42 8.06
N ALA A 432 -33.46 32.13 7.72
CA ALA A 432 -34.40 31.47 6.81
C ALA A 432 -35.82 31.42 7.37
N ALA A 433 -35.99 31.16 8.68
CA ALA A 433 -37.29 31.18 9.34
C ALA A 433 -37.96 32.56 9.31
N ARG A 434 -37.19 33.63 9.11
CA ARG A 434 -37.67 35.01 8.94
C ARG A 434 -37.82 35.45 7.48
N GLY A 435 -37.73 34.52 6.53
CA GLY A 435 -37.92 34.80 5.11
C GLY A 435 -36.67 35.25 4.36
N TYR A 436 -35.48 35.13 4.98
CA TYR A 436 -34.20 35.49 4.37
C TYR A 436 -33.26 34.28 4.20
N PRO A 437 -33.64 33.24 3.42
CA PRO A 437 -32.80 32.08 3.21
C PRO A 437 -31.58 32.41 2.34
N ARG A 438 -30.45 31.75 2.63
CA ARG A 438 -29.26 31.79 1.77
C ARG A 438 -29.48 30.93 0.52
N ARG A 439 -29.13 31.44 -0.67
CA ARG A 439 -29.18 30.65 -1.90
C ARG A 439 -28.03 29.63 -1.95
N PRO A 440 -28.23 28.44 -2.55
CA PRO A 440 -27.18 27.41 -2.61
C PRO A 440 -25.89 27.86 -3.30
N SER A 441 -25.99 28.72 -4.32
CA SER A 441 -24.84 29.24 -5.09
C SER A 441 -24.14 30.43 -4.42
N GLN A 442 -24.73 31.03 -3.39
CA GLN A 442 -24.24 32.26 -2.78
C GLN A 442 -23.15 31.94 -1.76
N THR A 443 -22.01 32.64 -1.78
CA THR A 443 -20.95 32.45 -0.78
C THR A 443 -21.35 32.99 0.60
N PRO A 444 -20.72 32.55 1.70
CA PRO A 444 -21.01 33.10 3.04
C PRO A 444 -20.84 34.64 3.12
N ALA A 445 -19.81 35.19 2.47
CA ALA A 445 -19.57 36.63 2.41
C ALA A 445 -20.66 37.35 1.59
N GLU A 446 -20.99 36.85 0.40
CA GLU A 446 -22.10 37.38 -0.40
C GLU A 446 -23.43 37.36 0.35
N TYR A 447 -23.68 36.33 1.16
CA TYR A 447 -24.88 36.24 1.98
C TYR A 447 -24.90 37.29 3.09
N ALA A 448 -23.77 37.57 3.74
CA ALA A 448 -23.70 38.62 4.75
C ALA A 448 -23.97 40.01 4.15
N THR A 449 -23.41 40.30 2.97
CA THR A 449 -23.65 41.55 2.21
C THR A 449 -25.09 41.68 1.74
N TYR A 450 -25.72 40.56 1.36
CA TYR A 450 -27.13 40.54 1.03
C TYR A 450 -28.03 40.75 2.26
N ALA A 451 -27.73 40.07 3.38
CA ALA A 451 -28.48 40.18 4.62
C ALA A 451 -28.41 41.59 5.24
N LEU A 452 -27.30 42.29 5.06
CA LEU A 452 -27.09 43.72 5.37
C LEU A 452 -28.24 44.61 4.89
N THR A 453 -28.76 44.36 3.68
CA THR A 453 -29.78 45.21 3.06
C THR A 453 -31.21 44.91 3.51
N ARG A 454 -31.44 43.75 4.14
CA ARG A 454 -32.80 43.24 4.40
C ARG A 454 -33.09 42.90 5.87
N LEU A 455 -32.06 42.86 6.72
CA LEU A 455 -32.18 42.45 8.11
C LEU A 455 -31.35 43.37 9.03
N PRO A 456 -31.75 44.64 9.20
CA PRO A 456 -30.92 45.66 9.85
C PRO A 456 -30.57 45.34 11.31
N ASP A 457 -31.45 44.68 12.04
CA ASP A 457 -31.29 44.50 13.49
C ASP A 457 -30.22 43.46 13.87
N GLY A 458 -29.87 42.49 13.01
CA GLY A 458 -28.95 41.38 13.35
C GLY A 458 -27.65 41.32 12.53
N VAL A 459 -27.36 42.34 11.74
CA VAL A 459 -26.28 42.31 10.75
C VAL A 459 -24.90 42.10 11.37
N THR A 460 -24.60 42.85 12.42
CA THR A 460 -23.26 42.85 13.02
C THR A 460 -22.95 41.50 13.63
N GLU A 461 -23.93 40.86 14.27
CA GLU A 461 -23.77 39.50 14.78
C GLU A 461 -23.61 38.46 13.66
N LEU A 462 -24.34 38.62 12.54
CA LEU A 462 -24.22 37.71 11.39
C LEU A 462 -22.86 37.83 10.70
N GLN A 463 -22.31 39.04 10.59
CA GLN A 463 -20.97 39.28 10.05
C GLN A 463 -19.92 38.58 10.91
N VAL A 464 -19.95 38.77 12.23
CA VAL A 464 -19.01 38.10 13.16
C VAL A 464 -19.08 36.57 13.06
N LEU A 465 -20.28 36.01 12.93
CA LEU A 465 -20.46 34.56 12.73
C LEU A 465 -19.90 34.10 11.37
N THR A 466 -20.08 34.90 10.32
CA THR A 466 -19.62 34.61 8.95
C THR A 466 -18.09 34.66 8.84
N ASP A 467 -17.47 35.70 9.40
CA ASP A 467 -16.02 35.88 9.39
C ASP A 467 -15.32 34.78 10.18
N THR A 468 -15.88 34.42 11.34
CA THR A 468 -15.34 33.31 12.15
C THR A 468 -15.47 31.97 11.43
N TYR A 469 -16.60 31.73 10.76
CA TYR A 469 -16.80 30.54 9.93
C TYR A 469 -15.79 30.48 8.80
N GLN A 470 -15.58 31.57 8.07
CA GLN A 470 -14.61 31.60 6.98
C GLN A 470 -13.17 31.36 7.45
N ARG A 471 -12.79 32.01 8.56
CA ARG A 471 -11.47 31.87 9.15
C ARG A 471 -11.14 30.45 9.61
N VAL A 472 -12.12 29.75 10.19
CA VAL A 472 -11.91 28.41 10.75
C VAL A 472 -12.09 27.32 9.70
N VAL A 473 -13.09 27.43 8.84
CA VAL A 473 -13.48 26.36 7.90
C VAL A 473 -12.72 26.44 6.58
N TYR A 474 -12.55 27.65 6.02
CA TYR A 474 -11.84 27.82 4.75
C TYR A 474 -10.35 28.09 4.94
N ALA A 475 -9.97 28.88 5.95
CA ALA A 475 -8.55 29.22 6.19
C ALA A 475 -7.84 28.31 7.22
N GLY A 476 -8.54 27.33 7.80
CA GLY A 476 -7.93 26.33 8.69
C GLY A 476 -7.32 26.86 9.99
N LYS A 477 -7.61 28.11 10.40
CA LYS A 477 -7.05 28.69 11.63
C LYS A 477 -7.77 28.14 12.86
N SER A 478 -7.00 27.75 13.87
CA SER A 478 -7.54 27.22 15.13
C SER A 478 -8.23 28.31 15.97
N ILE A 479 -9.27 27.95 16.71
CA ILE A 479 -10.06 28.83 17.57
C ILE A 479 -9.90 28.45 19.04
N ASP A 480 -9.77 29.43 19.94
CA ASP A 480 -9.67 29.18 21.39
C ASP A 480 -11.05 29.05 22.06
N ARG A 481 -11.09 28.43 23.25
CA ARG A 481 -12.30 28.25 24.06
C ARG A 481 -12.95 29.58 24.47
N LYS A 482 -12.17 30.66 24.64
CA LYS A 482 -12.73 31.99 24.93
C LYS A 482 -13.52 32.54 23.73
N GLU A 483 -12.95 32.45 22.54
CA GLU A 483 -13.61 32.86 21.29
C GLU A 483 -14.88 32.04 21.03
N GLN A 484 -14.90 30.75 21.36
CA GLN A 484 -16.13 29.94 21.24
C GLN A 484 -17.27 30.41 22.15
N ARG A 485 -16.95 30.86 23.38
CA ARG A 485 -17.97 31.37 24.31
C ARG A 485 -18.55 32.67 23.76
N LEU A 486 -17.69 33.54 23.22
CA LEU A 486 -18.11 34.76 22.52
C LEU A 486 -19.00 34.44 21.32
N LEU A 487 -18.62 33.46 20.48
CA LEU A 487 -19.41 33.06 19.32
C LEU A 487 -20.83 32.58 19.69
N ARG A 488 -20.96 31.83 20.80
CA ARG A 488 -22.27 31.41 21.32
C ARG A 488 -23.08 32.57 21.88
N GLN A 489 -22.44 33.58 22.47
CA GLN A 489 -23.12 34.80 22.92
C GLN A 489 -23.61 35.63 21.73
N VAL A 490 -22.78 35.76 20.68
CA VAL A 490 -23.13 36.44 19.43
C VAL A 490 -24.33 35.75 18.77
N LEU A 491 -24.34 34.41 18.69
CA LEU A 491 -25.50 33.67 18.18
C LEU A 491 -26.78 33.90 19.01
N ARG A 492 -26.65 33.99 20.35
CA ARG A 492 -27.80 34.28 21.22
C ARG A 492 -28.36 35.68 20.98
N ARG A 493 -27.49 36.68 20.81
CA ARG A 493 -27.89 38.05 20.47
C ARG A 493 -28.54 38.10 19.10
N PHE A 494 -27.95 37.42 18.10
CA PHE A 494 -28.53 37.30 16.77
C PHE A 494 -29.95 36.75 16.83
N ARG A 495 -30.19 35.68 17.60
CA ARG A 495 -31.53 35.09 17.79
C ARG A 495 -32.52 35.97 18.55
N GLN A 496 -32.07 36.99 19.29
CA GLN A 496 -32.96 37.90 19.99
C GLN A 496 -33.41 39.06 19.10
N LYS A 497 -32.57 39.42 18.12
CA LYS A 497 -32.83 40.51 17.17
C LYS A 497 -33.48 40.01 15.88
N VAL A 498 -33.01 38.84 15.42
CA VAL A 498 -33.70 37.92 14.52
C VAL A 498 -34.48 36.97 15.41
#